data_AF-A0A1Z9XB97-F1
#
_entry.id   AF-A0A1Z9XB97-F1
#
_cell.length_a   1.000
_cell.length_b   1.000
_cell.length_c   1.000
_cell.angle_alpha   90.00
_cell.angle_beta   90.00
_cell.angle_gamma   90.00
#
_symmetry.space_group_name_H-M   'P 1'
#
loop_
_entity.id
_entity.type
_entity.pdbx_description
1 polymer ?
#
loop_
_entity_poly.entity_id
_entity_poly.type
_entity_poly.pdbx_seq_one_letter_code
_entity_poly.pdbx_strand_id
1 'polypeptide(L)'
;MDIKIGTRYQVSPKWKKSFEELECFRNEETNKFIGVRTLWRGGCIFVTPQDEDEVQELKDALEQTDGEAFEPCFEEWELGDCFDGVSEDIEFYGEHENEEAIQEKYEEGDDFTSSILEEFGFESDDLEIFIWNEIEIEEAEEQEPY
;
A
#
# COMPACT_ATOMS: atom_id res chain seq x y z
N MET A 1 4.54 13.48 -20.75
CA MET A 1 3.60 12.39 -21.09
C MET A 1 2.20 13.00 -21.23
N ASP A 2 1.34 12.44 -22.07
CA ASP A 2 -0.06 12.90 -22.23
C ASP A 2 -1.00 11.86 -21.59
N ILE A 3 -1.44 12.13 -20.36
CA ILE A 3 -2.31 11.25 -19.57
C ILE A 3 -3.77 11.49 -19.97
N LYS A 4 -4.53 10.41 -20.18
CA LYS A 4 -5.89 10.43 -20.72
C LYS A 4 -6.86 9.64 -19.85
N ILE A 5 -8.09 10.14 -19.79
CA ILE A 5 -9.21 9.45 -19.15
C ILE A 5 -9.44 8.08 -19.80
N GLY A 6 -9.67 7.06 -18.98
CA GLY A 6 -9.99 5.69 -19.39
C GLY A 6 -8.79 4.90 -19.93
N THR A 7 -7.56 5.43 -19.85
CA THR A 7 -6.35 4.69 -20.20
C THR A 7 -5.69 4.16 -18.92
N ARG A 8 -5.34 2.88 -18.91
CA ARG A 8 -4.67 2.24 -17.76
C ARG A 8 -3.18 2.58 -17.75
N TYR A 9 -2.69 2.99 -16.60
CA TYR A 9 -1.29 3.33 -16.39
C TYR A 9 -0.70 2.50 -15.26
N GLN A 10 0.52 2.00 -15.46
CA GLN A 10 1.32 1.42 -14.40
C GLN A 10 2.13 2.55 -13.74
N VAL A 11 2.02 2.66 -12.41
CA VAL A 11 2.79 3.61 -11.60
C VAL A 11 3.73 2.82 -10.70
N SER A 12 5.01 3.20 -10.70
CA SER A 12 6.06 2.52 -9.93
C SER A 12 7.07 3.52 -9.39
N PRO A 13 7.78 3.22 -8.29
CA PRO A 13 8.81 4.11 -7.79
C PRO A 13 10.04 4.08 -8.71
N LYS A 14 10.63 5.25 -8.95
CA LYS A 14 11.90 5.36 -9.68
C LYS A 14 13.08 4.77 -8.90
N TRP A 15 12.98 4.81 -7.58
CA TRP A 15 14.03 4.38 -6.66
C TRP A 15 13.62 3.14 -5.88
N LYS A 16 14.62 2.34 -5.51
CA LYS A 16 14.40 1.16 -4.66
C LYS A 16 14.06 1.59 -3.25
N LYS A 17 13.28 0.77 -2.54
CA LYS A 17 12.82 1.04 -1.17
C LYS A 17 11.98 2.32 -1.09
N SER A 18 11.02 2.43 -1.99
CA SER A 18 10.13 3.58 -2.07
C SER A 18 8.70 3.16 -2.39
N PHE A 19 8.36 1.92 -2.05
CA PHE A 19 7.01 1.37 -2.16
C PHE A 19 6.65 0.81 -0.79
N GLU A 20 5.70 1.45 -0.12
CA GLU A 20 5.20 1.03 1.18
C GLU A 20 3.75 0.59 1.06
N GLU A 21 3.45 -0.49 1.75
CA GLU A 21 2.12 -1.05 1.90
C GLU A 21 1.76 -0.97 3.38
N LEU A 22 0.59 -0.44 3.70
CA LEU A 22 0.04 -0.45 5.05
C LEU A 22 -1.23 -1.29 5.01
N GLU A 23 -1.14 -2.52 5.50
CA GLU A 23 -2.30 -3.38 5.70
C GLU A 23 -2.91 -3.08 7.06
N CYS A 24 -4.18 -2.68 7.07
CA CYS A 24 -4.94 -2.37 8.27
C CYS A 24 -5.76 -3.58 8.70
N PHE A 25 -5.54 -4.01 9.94
CA PHE A 25 -6.28 -5.08 10.57
C PHE A 25 -7.23 -4.54 11.64
N ARG A 26 -8.46 -5.04 11.65
CA ARG A 26 -9.50 -4.62 12.58
C ARG A 26 -10.01 -5.79 13.41
N ASN A 27 -10.18 -5.55 14.71
CA ASN A 27 -10.91 -6.45 15.57
C ASN A 27 -12.36 -5.94 15.70
N GLU A 28 -13.33 -6.67 15.12
CA GLU A 28 -14.73 -6.22 15.07
C GLU A 28 -15.39 -6.09 16.46
N GLU A 29 -14.98 -6.92 17.44
CA GLU A 29 -15.58 -6.92 18.78
C GLU A 29 -15.17 -5.69 19.60
N THR A 30 -13.91 -5.28 19.48
CA THR A 30 -13.34 -4.15 20.23
C THR A 30 -13.28 -2.86 19.43
N ASN A 31 -13.46 -2.95 18.11
CA ASN A 31 -13.32 -1.86 17.15
C ASN A 31 -11.94 -1.17 17.20
N LYS A 32 -10.90 -1.96 17.49
CA LYS A 32 -9.50 -1.52 17.51
C LYS A 32 -8.79 -1.89 16.21
N PHE A 33 -7.74 -1.13 15.89
CA PHE A 33 -6.98 -1.27 14.65
C PHE A 33 -5.49 -1.49 14.93
N ILE A 34 -4.88 -2.32 14.10
CA ILE A 34 -3.42 -2.54 14.03
C ILE A 34 -3.02 -2.39 12.58
N GLY A 35 -2.01 -1.58 12.31
CA GLY A 35 -1.40 -1.45 10.99
C GLY A 35 -0.15 -2.34 10.89
N VAL A 36 0.04 -2.98 9.75
CA VAL A 36 1.29 -3.66 9.39
C VAL A 36 1.86 -2.93 8.19
N ARG A 37 2.97 -2.21 8.40
CA ARG A 37 3.66 -1.45 7.36
C ARG A 37 4.78 -2.28 6.78
N THR A 38 4.68 -2.63 5.50
CA THR A 38 5.72 -3.32 4.75
C THR A 38 6.41 -2.37 3.78
N LEU A 39 7.73 -2.21 3.92
CA LEU A 39 8.56 -1.53 2.94
C LEU A 39 9.09 -2.54 1.92
N TRP A 40 8.69 -2.39 0.67
CA TRP A 40 9.11 -3.23 -0.44
C TRP A 40 10.33 -2.68 -1.16
N ARG A 41 11.16 -3.56 -1.74
CA ARG A 41 12.30 -3.13 -2.57
C ARG A 41 11.83 -2.36 -3.78
N GLY A 42 10.67 -2.74 -4.32
CA GLY A 42 9.93 -2.06 -5.36
C GLY A 42 8.54 -2.69 -5.47
N GLY A 43 7.67 -2.04 -6.23
CA GLY A 43 6.35 -2.52 -6.55
C GLY A 43 5.70 -1.63 -7.59
N CYS A 44 4.46 -1.93 -7.94
CA CYS A 44 3.66 -1.07 -8.80
C CYS A 44 2.18 -1.13 -8.44
N ILE A 45 1.47 -0.11 -8.88
CA ILE A 45 0.02 -0.11 -8.96
C ILE A 45 -0.40 0.13 -10.40
N PHE A 46 -1.65 -0.17 -10.70
CA PHE A 46 -2.28 0.27 -11.93
C PHE A 46 -3.43 1.21 -11.61
N VAL A 47 -3.54 2.29 -12.36
CA VAL A 47 -4.57 3.32 -12.19
C VAL A 47 -5.22 3.61 -13.53
N THR A 48 -6.54 3.78 -13.53
CA THR A 48 -7.31 4.20 -14.70
C THR A 48 -8.07 5.47 -14.35
N PRO A 49 -7.53 6.67 -14.66
CA PRO A 49 -8.23 7.91 -14.35
C PRO A 49 -9.58 7.99 -15.06
N GLN A 50 -10.64 8.31 -14.34
CA GLN A 50 -12.04 8.36 -14.78
C GLN A 50 -12.50 9.79 -15.13
N ASP A 51 -11.81 10.81 -14.62
CA ASP A 51 -12.10 12.22 -14.89
C ASP A 51 -10.85 13.11 -15.01
N GLU A 52 -11.06 14.41 -15.26
CA GLU A 52 -9.97 15.38 -15.46
C GLU A 52 -9.22 15.70 -14.16
N ASP A 53 -9.87 15.56 -13.00
CA ASP A 53 -9.23 15.81 -11.70
C ASP A 53 -8.23 14.69 -11.40
N GLU A 54 -8.61 13.43 -11.63
CA GLU A 54 -7.71 12.27 -11.52
C GLU A 54 -6.57 12.31 -12.55
N VAL A 55 -6.85 12.74 -13.78
CA VAL A 55 -5.78 12.99 -14.78
C VAL A 55 -4.79 14.04 -14.28
N GLN A 56 -5.26 15.07 -13.58
CA GLN A 56 -4.39 16.09 -13.01
C GLN A 56 -3.60 15.54 -11.82
N GLU A 57 -4.21 14.73 -10.95
CA GLU A 57 -3.52 14.06 -9.84
C GLU A 57 -2.32 13.23 -10.32
N LEU A 58 -2.53 12.41 -11.36
CA LEU A 58 -1.47 11.63 -12.00
C LEU A 58 -0.35 12.50 -12.63
N LYS A 59 -0.70 13.67 -13.18
CA LYS A 59 0.27 14.62 -13.73
C LYS A 59 1.06 15.31 -12.62
N ASP A 60 0.41 15.66 -11.53
CA ASP A 60 1.05 16.29 -10.37
C ASP A 60 1.99 15.29 -9.68
N ALA A 61 1.61 14.01 -9.63
CA ALA A 61 2.46 12.94 -9.12
C ALA A 61 3.77 12.77 -9.92
N LEU A 62 3.80 13.08 -11.22
CA LEU A 62 5.06 13.08 -12.00
C LEU A 62 6.04 14.19 -11.57
N GLU A 63 5.54 15.26 -10.97
CA GLU A 63 6.34 16.38 -10.47
C GLU A 63 6.76 16.19 -9.01
N GLN A 64 6.36 15.09 -8.38
CA GLN A 64 6.76 14.68 -7.03
C GLN A 64 8.29 14.61 -6.91
N THR A 65 8.80 15.03 -5.75
CA THR A 65 10.23 15.08 -5.44
C THR A 65 10.60 14.29 -4.18
N ASP A 66 11.89 14.24 -3.86
CA ASP A 66 12.44 13.53 -2.71
C ASP A 66 11.72 13.89 -1.39
N GLY A 67 11.25 12.87 -0.68
CA GLY A 67 10.54 13.00 0.60
C GLY A 67 9.03 13.24 0.50
N GLU A 68 8.47 13.39 -0.71
CA GLU A 68 7.03 13.41 -0.93
C GLU A 68 6.51 11.98 -1.15
N ALA A 69 5.24 11.73 -0.84
CA ALA A 69 4.57 10.46 -1.09
C ALA A 69 3.39 10.67 -2.04
N PHE A 70 3.22 9.72 -2.96
CA PHE A 70 2.02 9.55 -3.75
C PHE A 70 1.20 8.41 -3.15
N GLU A 71 -0.06 8.72 -2.87
CA GLU A 71 -1.07 7.78 -2.37
C GLU A 71 -2.18 7.71 -3.41
N PRO A 72 -2.53 6.54 -3.95
CA PRO A 72 -3.53 6.44 -5.00
C PRO A 72 -4.93 6.71 -4.44
N CYS A 73 -5.55 7.82 -4.85
CA CYS A 73 -6.90 8.22 -4.45
C CYS A 73 -7.93 8.11 -5.60
N PHE A 74 -7.69 7.19 -6.53
CA PHE A 74 -8.48 7.01 -7.77
C PHE A 74 -9.73 6.16 -7.53
N GLU A 75 -10.79 6.39 -8.29
CA GLU A 75 -11.97 5.53 -8.30
C GLU A 75 -11.64 4.11 -8.83
N GLU A 76 -10.74 4.02 -9.80
CA GLU A 76 -10.28 2.75 -10.37
C GLU A 76 -8.76 2.63 -10.28
N TRP A 77 -8.31 1.85 -9.30
CA TRP A 77 -6.93 1.42 -9.19
C TRP A 77 -6.85 -0.01 -8.63
N GLU A 78 -5.70 -0.64 -8.84
CA GLU A 78 -5.41 -1.98 -8.35
C GLU A 78 -3.94 -2.09 -7.97
N LEU A 79 -3.66 -2.89 -6.94
CA LEU A 79 -2.31 -3.27 -6.60
C LEU A 79 -1.74 -4.17 -7.71
N GLY A 80 -0.53 -3.85 -8.16
CA GLY A 80 0.24 -4.68 -9.07
C GLY A 80 1.13 -5.66 -8.33
N ASP A 81 2.40 -5.76 -8.76
CA ASP A 81 3.38 -6.62 -8.12
C ASP A 81 4.07 -5.88 -6.97
N CYS A 82 4.33 -6.60 -5.86
CA CYS A 82 5.24 -6.19 -4.78
C CYS A 82 6.46 -7.12 -4.76
N PHE A 83 7.68 -6.58 -4.62
CA PHE A 83 8.91 -7.37 -4.72
C PHE A 83 9.88 -7.13 -3.57
N ASP A 84 10.38 -8.23 -3.00
CA ASP A 84 11.47 -8.28 -2.00
C ASP A 84 11.22 -7.39 -0.78
N GLY A 85 10.40 -7.87 0.17
CA GLY A 85 10.09 -7.19 1.42
C GLY A 85 11.37 -6.87 2.21
N VAL A 86 11.54 -5.62 2.60
CA VAL A 86 12.79 -5.08 3.17
C VAL A 86 12.70 -4.88 4.67
N SER A 87 11.57 -4.36 5.13
CA SER A 87 11.22 -4.24 6.53
C SER A 87 9.72 -4.37 6.67
N GLU A 88 9.31 -4.81 7.85
CA GLU A 88 7.93 -4.86 8.31
C GLU A 88 7.92 -4.19 9.69
N ASP A 89 6.91 -3.39 9.97
CA ASP A 89 6.73 -2.70 11.24
C ASP A 89 5.25 -2.78 11.66
N ILE A 90 5.00 -3.13 12.92
CA ILE A 90 3.66 -3.21 13.49
C ILE A 90 3.31 -1.92 14.24
N GLU A 91 2.15 -1.35 13.94
CA GLU A 91 1.65 -0.09 14.49
C GLU A 91 0.34 -0.30 15.24
N PHE A 92 0.32 -0.03 16.55
CA PHE A 92 -0.88 -0.14 17.38
C PHE A 92 -1.63 1.20 17.44
N TYR A 93 -2.87 1.23 16.94
CA TYR A 93 -3.70 2.43 17.01
C TYR A 93 -4.58 2.42 18.27
N GLY A 94 -4.21 3.24 19.25
CA GLY A 94 -4.89 3.32 20.56
C GLY A 94 -4.36 2.30 21.55
N GLU A 95 -5.05 2.12 22.69
CA GLU A 95 -4.62 1.19 23.73
C GLU A 95 -5.08 -0.25 23.41
N HIS A 96 -4.14 -1.20 23.35
CA HIS A 96 -4.40 -2.62 23.10
C HIS A 96 -4.06 -3.47 24.33
N GLU A 97 -5.01 -4.27 24.83
CA GLU A 97 -4.78 -5.11 26.02
C GLU A 97 -3.81 -6.27 25.73
N ASN A 98 -3.69 -6.66 24.47
CA ASN A 98 -2.84 -7.75 24.01
C ASN A 98 -1.54 -7.26 23.36
N GLU A 99 -1.23 -5.96 23.44
CA GLU A 99 -0.07 -5.33 22.76
C GLU A 99 1.24 -6.07 23.05
N GLU A 100 1.57 -6.29 24.33
CA GLU A 100 2.80 -6.99 24.72
C GLU A 100 2.87 -8.42 24.18
N ALA A 101 1.74 -9.14 24.14
CA ALA A 101 1.67 -10.53 23.68
C ALA A 101 1.77 -10.64 22.15
N ILE A 102 1.19 -9.68 21.43
CA ILE A 102 1.31 -9.57 19.97
C ILE A 102 2.76 -9.23 19.62
N GLN A 103 3.35 -8.24 20.31
CA GLN A 103 4.73 -7.81 20.10
C GLN A 103 5.73 -8.93 20.36
N GLU A 104 5.55 -9.73 21.43
CA GLU A 104 6.41 -10.87 21.73
C GLU A 104 6.40 -11.90 20.58
N LYS A 105 5.23 -12.29 20.08
CA LYS A 105 5.11 -13.22 18.96
C LYS A 105 5.69 -12.67 17.66
N TYR A 106 5.45 -11.39 17.40
CA TYR A 106 6.03 -10.70 16.25
C TYR A 106 7.56 -10.73 16.28
N GLU A 107 8.17 -10.48 17.44
CA GLU A 107 9.63 -10.49 17.63
C GLU A 107 10.23 -11.91 17.60
N GLU A 108 9.48 -12.94 17.98
CA GLU A 108 9.90 -14.34 17.83
C GLU A 108 10.06 -14.71 16.35
N GLY A 109 9.23 -14.15 15.45
CA GLY A 109 9.38 -14.24 14.00
C GLY A 109 9.16 -15.62 13.40
N ASP A 110 8.47 -16.51 14.11
CA ASP A 110 8.20 -17.88 13.68
C ASP A 110 6.97 -18.00 12.75
N ASP A 111 6.05 -17.03 12.81
CA ASP A 111 4.80 -17.00 12.06
C ASP A 111 4.66 -15.71 11.22
N PHE A 112 3.78 -15.72 10.22
CA PHE A 112 3.41 -14.51 9.48
C PHE A 112 2.63 -13.56 10.38
N THR A 113 2.89 -12.26 10.27
CA THR A 113 2.23 -11.23 11.11
C THR A 113 0.70 -11.28 10.97
N SER A 114 0.16 -11.51 9.78
CA SER A 114 -1.28 -11.71 9.58
C SER A 114 -1.82 -12.90 10.39
N SER A 115 -1.11 -14.03 10.41
CA SER A 115 -1.51 -15.21 11.21
C SER A 115 -1.45 -14.92 12.71
N ILE A 116 -0.44 -14.18 13.17
CA ILE A 116 -0.35 -13.74 14.57
C ILE A 116 -1.58 -12.90 14.91
N LEU A 117 -1.93 -11.91 14.08
CA LEU A 117 -3.05 -11.00 14.31
C LEU A 117 -4.41 -11.71 14.30
N GLU A 118 -4.62 -12.67 13.40
CA GLU A 118 -5.82 -13.52 13.35
C GLU A 118 -6.05 -14.28 14.68
N GLU A 119 -4.99 -14.74 15.34
CA GLU A 119 -5.11 -15.42 16.64
C GLU A 119 -5.65 -14.51 17.76
N PHE A 120 -5.49 -13.20 17.63
CA PHE A 120 -6.05 -12.20 18.55
C PHE A 120 -7.36 -11.58 18.04
N GLY A 121 -7.95 -12.17 16.99
CA GLY A 121 -9.24 -11.76 16.44
C GLY A 121 -9.19 -10.48 15.61
N PHE A 122 -8.03 -10.17 15.04
CA PHE A 122 -7.90 -9.10 14.04
C PHE A 122 -7.97 -9.71 12.64
N GLU A 123 -8.78 -9.11 11.78
CA GLU A 123 -8.95 -9.52 10.38
C GLU A 123 -8.53 -8.36 9.46
N SER A 124 -8.04 -8.67 8.26
CA SER A 124 -7.69 -7.66 7.25
C SER A 124 -8.93 -6.83 6.87
N ASP A 125 -8.82 -5.51 6.95
CA ASP A 125 -9.93 -4.55 6.79
C ASP A 125 -9.68 -3.58 5.62
N ASP A 126 -8.45 -3.05 5.51
CA ASP A 126 -8.11 -2.08 4.46
C ASP A 126 -6.63 -2.15 4.05
N LEU A 127 -6.31 -1.57 2.90
CA LEU A 127 -4.96 -1.52 2.34
C LEU A 127 -4.66 -0.14 1.77
N GLU A 128 -3.61 0.49 2.29
CA GLU A 128 -3.08 1.76 1.79
C GLU A 128 -1.72 1.56 1.13
N ILE A 129 -1.46 2.28 0.03
CA ILE A 129 -0.20 2.23 -0.71
C ILE A 129 0.44 3.62 -0.73
N PHE A 130 1.73 3.68 -0.43
CA PHE A 130 2.53 4.90 -0.50
C PHE A 130 3.74 4.68 -1.41
N ILE A 131 3.83 5.48 -2.47
CA ILE A 131 4.98 5.50 -3.37
C ILE A 131 5.79 6.77 -3.09
N TRP A 132 6.96 6.59 -2.47
CA TRP A 132 7.82 7.68 -2.03
C TRP A 132 8.74 8.18 -3.14
N ASN A 133 9.10 9.46 -3.06
CA ASN A 133 10.04 10.12 -3.98
C ASN A 133 9.53 10.14 -5.43
N GLU A 134 10.42 10.35 -6.40
CA GLU A 134 9.99 10.40 -7.80
C GLU A 134 9.43 9.05 -8.29
N ILE A 135 8.36 9.12 -9.09
CA ILE A 135 7.70 7.97 -9.69
C ILE A 135 7.99 7.85 -11.19
N GLU A 136 7.71 6.68 -11.75
CA GLU A 136 7.70 6.40 -13.18
C GLU A 136 6.31 5.89 -13.57
N ILE A 137 5.78 6.45 -14.67
CA ILE A 137 4.44 6.11 -15.19
C ILE A 137 4.59 5.62 -16.63
N GLU A 138 3.99 4.45 -16.90
CA GLU A 138 3.97 3.83 -18.23
C GLU A 138 2.53 3.46 -18.60
N GLU A 139 2.18 3.59 -19.88
CA GLU A 139 0.89 3.08 -20.39
C GLU A 139 0.90 1.55 -20.32
N ALA A 140 -0.14 0.98 -19.72
CA ALA A 140 -0.27 -0.47 -19.54
C ALA A 140 -1.39 -1.01 -20.43
N GLU A 141 -1.21 -2.23 -20.95
CA GLU A 141 -2.28 -2.93 -21.66
C GLU A 141 -3.43 -3.25 -20.68
N GLU A 142 -4.67 -3.26 -21.18
CA GLU A 142 -5.82 -3.75 -20.43
C GLU A 142 -5.55 -5.21 -20.03
N GLN A 143 -5.83 -5.58 -18.77
CA GLN A 143 -5.89 -7.01 -18.43
C GLN A 143 -7.01 -7.65 -19.24
N GLU A 144 -6.69 -8.56 -20.15
CA GLU A 144 -7.72 -9.40 -20.75
C GLU A 144 -8.41 -10.19 -19.61
N PRO A 145 -9.74 -10.19 -19.52
CA PRO A 145 -10.43 -10.97 -18.52
C PRO A 145 -10.14 -12.46 -18.77
N TYR A 146 -9.56 -13.13 -17.76
CA TYR A 146 -9.27 -14.57 -17.77
C TYR A 146 -10.52 -15.43 -17.96
#